data_AF-A0A6I3F091-F1
#
_entry.id   AF-A0A6I3F091-F1
#
_cell.length_a   1.000
_cell.length_b   1.000
_cell.length_c   1.000
_cell.angle_alpha   90.00
_cell.angle_beta   90.00
_cell.angle_gamma   90.00
#
_symmetry.space_group_name_H-M   'P 1'
#
loop_
_entity.id
_entity.type
_entity.pdbx_description
1 polymer ?
#
loop_
_entity_poly.entity_id
_entity_poly.type
_entity_poly.pdbx_seq_one_letter_code
_entity_poly.pdbx_strand_id
1 'polypeptide(L)'
;MLAQLPASTTLARNCSCALLSPFDPVCWNRSRSERLFNFHYRIEIYTPAHRRVYGYYVLPVLCGDSLVGRVDLEADRQNSTLLVHAAYAEPGVATDAVALRVVAELPSMAAWLGLERVEISDRGDLASPLRLVAGHYARP
;
A
#
# COMPACT_ATOMS: atom_id res chain seq x y z
N MET A 1 -9.14 -0.27 -29.65
CA MET A 1 -8.01 0.62 -29.32
C MET A 1 -7.17 -0.13 -28.30
N LEU A 2 -6.03 -0.69 -28.71
CA LEU A 2 -5.15 -1.46 -27.83
C LEU A 2 -4.57 -0.47 -26.80
N ALA A 3 -4.90 -0.64 -25.53
CA ALA A 3 -4.22 0.08 -24.47
C ALA A 3 -2.77 -0.39 -24.47
N GLN A 4 -1.84 0.49 -24.85
CA GLN A 4 -0.42 0.28 -24.59
C GLN A 4 -0.28 -0.01 -23.08
N LEU A 5 0.16 -1.21 -22.73
CA LEU A 5 0.61 -1.51 -21.38
C LEU A 5 1.76 -0.53 -21.08
N PRO A 6 1.73 0.21 -19.95
CA PRO A 6 2.84 1.09 -19.63
C PRO A 6 4.13 0.27 -19.56
N ALA A 7 5.21 0.85 -20.07
CA ALA A 7 6.55 0.29 -19.89
C ALA A 7 6.75 -0.01 -18.41
N SER A 8 7.30 -1.19 -18.07
CA SER A 8 7.55 -1.58 -16.67
C SER A 8 8.16 -0.42 -15.89
N THR A 9 7.44 0.07 -14.89
CA THR A 9 7.92 1.15 -14.03
C THR A 9 9.07 0.61 -13.19
N THR A 10 10.29 0.88 -13.63
CA THR A 10 11.49 0.53 -12.86
C THR A 10 11.64 1.54 -11.73
N LEU A 11 11.43 1.10 -10.49
CA LEU A 11 11.62 1.95 -9.32
C LEU A 11 13.10 2.28 -9.14
N ALA A 12 13.42 3.57 -9.05
CA ALA A 12 14.78 4.00 -8.76
C ALA A 12 15.27 3.37 -7.44
N ARG A 13 16.57 3.02 -7.38
CA ARG A 13 17.17 2.37 -6.20
C ARG A 13 17.07 3.20 -4.91
N ASN A 14 17.03 4.52 -5.01
CA ASN A 14 16.95 5.45 -3.86
C ASN A 14 15.63 6.24 -3.84
N CYS A 15 14.53 5.63 -4.28
CA CYS A 15 13.23 6.29 -4.29
C CYS A 15 12.67 6.44 -2.86
N SER A 16 12.34 7.67 -2.44
CA SER A 16 11.59 7.93 -1.21
C SER A 16 10.14 7.52 -1.40
N CYS A 17 9.56 6.83 -0.42
CA CYS A 17 8.18 6.40 -0.48
C CYS A 17 7.37 6.97 0.69
N ALA A 18 6.05 6.97 0.53
CA ALA A 18 5.12 7.41 1.55
C ALA A 18 3.80 6.66 1.40
N LEU A 19 3.15 6.39 2.53
CA LEU A 19 1.77 5.93 2.59
C LEU A 19 0.85 7.15 2.61
N LEU A 20 0.02 7.29 1.57
CA LEU A 20 -0.88 8.42 1.44
C LEU A 20 -2.15 8.18 2.26
N SER A 21 -2.49 9.17 3.09
CA SER A 21 -3.79 9.24 3.73
C SER A 21 -4.90 9.27 2.68
N PRO A 22 -6.07 8.66 2.94
CA PRO A 22 -7.22 8.79 2.06
C PRO A 22 -7.68 10.24 1.85
N PHE A 23 -7.26 11.14 2.75
CA PHE A 23 -7.58 12.56 2.74
C PHE A 23 -6.48 13.44 2.12
N ASP A 24 -5.39 12.86 1.63
CA ASP A 24 -4.39 13.61 0.88
C ASP A 24 -4.97 14.17 -0.44
N PRO A 25 -4.52 15.34 -0.92
CA PRO A 25 -4.94 15.91 -2.20
C PRO A 25 -4.84 14.97 -3.40
N VAL A 26 -3.86 14.07 -3.37
CA VAL A 26 -3.67 13.03 -4.38
C VAL A 26 -4.77 11.96 -4.34
N CYS A 27 -5.38 11.71 -3.17
CA CYS A 27 -6.39 10.67 -2.98
C CYS A 27 -7.81 11.21 -3.21
N TRP A 28 -8.14 12.40 -2.71
CA TRP A 28 -9.53 12.90 -2.77
C TRP A 28 -9.90 13.52 -4.12
N ASN A 29 -8.95 14.06 -4.89
CA ASN A 29 -9.20 14.58 -6.24
C ASN A 29 -9.00 13.48 -7.30
N ARG A 30 -10.01 12.60 -7.43
CA ARG A 30 -9.95 11.40 -8.30
C ARG A 30 -9.60 11.72 -9.75
N SER A 31 -10.19 12.76 -10.32
CA SER A 31 -9.91 13.16 -11.71
C SER A 31 -8.45 13.58 -11.91
N ARG A 32 -7.82 14.16 -10.87
CA ARG A 32 -6.39 14.46 -10.89
C ARG A 32 -5.55 13.21 -10.71
N SER A 33 -5.93 12.30 -9.81
CA SER A 33 -5.22 11.03 -9.58
C SER A 33 -5.19 10.17 -10.85
N GLU A 34 -6.33 10.03 -11.51
CA GLU A 34 -6.47 9.30 -12.77
C GLU A 34 -5.63 9.94 -13.88
N ARG A 35 -5.71 11.27 -14.04
CA ARG A 35 -4.98 11.98 -15.10
C ARG A 35 -3.46 11.98 -14.91
N LEU A 36 -2.98 12.10 -13.68
CA LEU A 36 -1.54 12.22 -13.40
C LEU A 36 -0.85 10.88 -13.17
N PHE A 37 -1.55 9.91 -12.57
CA PHE A 37 -0.95 8.65 -12.13
C PHE A 37 -1.63 7.42 -12.74
N ASN A 38 -2.66 7.58 -13.58
CA ASN A 38 -3.49 6.48 -14.07
C ASN A 38 -4.02 5.59 -12.91
N PHE A 39 -4.34 6.22 -11.78
CA PHE A 39 -4.66 5.54 -10.53
C PHE A 39 -6.09 5.84 -10.08
N HIS A 40 -6.96 4.84 -10.14
CA HIS A 40 -8.32 4.96 -9.62
C HIS A 40 -8.35 4.59 -8.13
N TYR A 41 -8.68 5.56 -7.28
CA TYR A 41 -8.70 5.41 -5.83
C TYR A 41 -10.06 5.70 -5.22
N ARG A 42 -10.51 4.78 -4.36
CA ARG A 42 -11.61 4.97 -3.44
C ARG A 42 -11.26 4.25 -2.14
N ILE A 43 -11.35 4.97 -1.03
CA ILE A 43 -11.39 4.34 0.28
C ILE A 43 -12.69 3.54 0.40
N GLU A 44 -12.63 2.35 0.99
CA GLU A 44 -13.76 1.42 1.03
C GLU A 44 -14.38 1.29 2.44
N ILE A 45 -14.15 2.28 3.32
CA ILE A 45 -14.73 2.32 4.67
C ILE A 45 -16.26 2.30 4.67
N TYR A 46 -16.88 2.87 3.62
CA TYR A 46 -18.34 2.88 3.44
C TYR A 46 -18.84 1.71 2.58
N THR A 47 -17.93 0.90 2.05
CA THR A 47 -18.27 -0.27 1.25
C THR A 47 -18.47 -1.47 2.19
N PRO A 48 -19.59 -2.21 2.07
CA PRO A 48 -19.79 -3.45 2.82
C PRO A 48 -18.63 -4.42 2.62
N ALA A 49 -18.23 -5.15 3.67
CA ALA A 49 -17.01 -5.97 3.66
C ALA A 49 -16.89 -6.91 2.45
N HIS A 50 -17.99 -7.58 2.06
CA HIS A 50 -18.02 -8.51 0.92
C HIS A 50 -17.92 -7.83 -0.46
N ARG A 51 -18.01 -6.50 -0.56
CA ARG A 51 -17.85 -5.74 -1.81
C ARG A 51 -16.53 -4.99 -1.89
N ARG A 52 -15.68 -5.11 -0.86
CA ARG A 52 -14.38 -4.46 -0.82
C ARG A 52 -13.43 -5.14 -1.80
N VAL A 53 -12.75 -4.35 -2.62
CA VAL A 53 -11.73 -4.86 -3.55
C VAL A 53 -10.41 -4.90 -2.80
N TYR A 54 -9.98 -3.75 -2.28
CA TYR A 54 -8.66 -3.62 -1.66
C TYR A 54 -8.70 -3.73 -0.15
N GLY A 55 -9.72 -3.20 0.53
CA GLY A 55 -9.73 -3.21 1.99
C GLY A 55 -10.39 -2.00 2.63
N TYR A 56 -10.56 -2.05 3.95
CA TYR A 56 -11.34 -1.06 4.69
C TYR A 56 -10.69 0.33 4.65
N TYR A 57 -9.44 0.42 5.10
CA TYR A 57 -8.66 1.66 5.21
C TYR A 57 -7.40 1.56 4.34
N VAL A 58 -7.63 1.33 3.04
CA VAL A 58 -6.55 1.16 2.05
C VAL A 58 -5.81 2.47 1.78
N LEU A 59 -4.50 2.47 1.98
CA LEU A 59 -3.58 3.57 1.72
C LEU A 59 -2.81 3.36 0.42
N PRO A 60 -2.78 4.34 -0.51
CA PRO A 60 -1.88 4.30 -1.66
C PRO A 60 -0.41 4.41 -1.25
N VAL A 61 0.46 3.73 -1.98
CA VAL A 61 1.92 3.81 -1.83
C VAL A 61 2.46 4.72 -2.93
N LEU A 62 2.91 5.91 -2.56
CA LEU A 62 3.62 6.81 -3.47
C LEU A 62 5.11 6.57 -3.34
N CYS A 63 5.78 6.30 -4.45
CA CYS A 63 7.23 6.20 -4.52
C CYS A 63 7.73 7.15 -5.60
N GLY A 64 8.41 8.22 -5.18
CA GLY A 64 8.85 9.29 -6.08
C GLY A 64 7.65 9.99 -6.71
N ASP A 65 7.45 9.79 -8.01
CA ASP A 65 6.36 10.35 -8.80
C ASP A 65 5.28 9.32 -9.20
N SER A 66 5.35 8.10 -8.65
CA SER A 66 4.52 6.99 -9.10
C SER A 66 3.73 6.37 -7.94
N LEU A 67 2.44 6.09 -8.16
CA LEU A 67 1.63 5.28 -7.25
C LEU A 67 1.83 3.81 -7.61
N VAL A 68 2.44 3.05 -6.70
CA VAL A 68 3.03 1.73 -7.02
C VAL A 68 2.33 0.57 -6.34
N GLY A 69 1.46 0.87 -5.37
CA GLY A 69 0.74 -0.15 -4.62
C GLY A 69 -0.28 0.42 -3.66
N ARG A 70 -0.86 -0.48 -2.87
CA ARG A 70 -1.91 -0.22 -1.89
C ARG A 70 -1.71 -1.10 -0.66
N VAL A 71 -1.96 -0.56 0.53
CA VAL A 71 -1.84 -1.29 1.79
C VAL A 71 -3.05 -1.00 2.66
N ASP A 72 -3.82 -2.02 3.03
CA ASP A 72 -4.93 -1.92 4.00
C ASP A 72 -4.39 -2.05 5.41
N LEU A 73 -4.45 -0.97 6.19
CA LEU A 73 -3.86 -0.89 7.52
C LEU A 73 -4.92 -0.71 8.60
N GLU A 74 -4.70 -1.36 9.73
CA GLU A 74 -5.45 -1.15 10.96
C GLU A 74 -4.51 -0.98 12.16
N ALA A 75 -4.85 -0.04 13.04
CA ALA A 75 -4.18 0.14 14.31
C ALA A 75 -4.93 -0.64 15.41
N ASP A 76 -4.51 -1.88 15.67
CA ASP A 76 -4.99 -2.66 16.80
C ASP A 76 -4.32 -2.16 18.07
N ARG A 77 -4.97 -1.19 18.72
CA ARG A 77 -4.48 -0.58 19.96
C ARG A 77 -4.58 -1.50 21.17
N GLN A 78 -5.46 -2.49 21.14
CA GLN A 78 -5.59 -3.43 22.26
C GLN A 78 -4.34 -4.31 22.32
N ASN A 79 -3.83 -4.72 21.17
CA ASN A 79 -2.62 -5.54 21.08
C ASN A 79 -1.34 -4.71 20.86
N SER A 80 -1.43 -3.41 20.54
CA SER A 80 -0.27 -2.59 20.13
C SER A 80 0.38 -3.10 18.83
N THR A 81 -0.48 -3.43 17.85
CA THR A 81 -0.06 -3.99 16.56
C THR A 81 -0.59 -3.15 15.40
N LEU A 82 0.28 -2.82 14.44
CA LEU A 82 -0.12 -2.37 13.11
C LEU A 82 -0.42 -3.59 12.25
N LEU A 83 -1.70 -3.81 11.95
CA LEU A 83 -2.15 -4.91 11.10
C LEU A 83 -2.13 -4.49 9.64
N VAL A 84 -1.46 -5.27 8.80
CA VAL A 84 -1.53 -5.19 7.33
C VAL A 84 -2.51 -6.26 6.86
N HIS A 85 -3.78 -5.88 6.70
CA HIS A 85 -4.85 -6.80 6.29
C HIS A 85 -4.72 -7.27 4.86
N ALA A 86 -4.24 -6.38 3.98
CA ALA A 86 -4.00 -6.70 2.59
C ALA A 86 -2.96 -5.77 1.97
N ALA A 87 -2.21 -6.26 0.99
CA ALA A 87 -1.23 -5.48 0.25
C ALA A 87 -1.27 -5.83 -1.24
N TYR A 88 -1.27 -4.82 -2.10
CA TYR A 88 -1.36 -4.96 -3.55
C TYR A 88 -0.31 -4.13 -4.27
N ALA A 89 0.30 -4.67 -5.32
CA ALA A 89 1.07 -3.87 -6.28
C ALA A 89 0.15 -3.32 -7.38
N GLU A 90 0.47 -2.16 -7.94
CA GLU A 90 -0.21 -1.69 -9.15
C GLU A 90 0.32 -2.43 -10.40
N PRO A 91 -0.52 -2.60 -11.45
CA PRO A 91 -0.12 -3.30 -12.67
C PRO A 91 1.15 -2.72 -13.31
N GLY A 92 2.06 -3.61 -13.72
CA GLY A 92 3.30 -3.24 -14.41
C GLY A 92 4.47 -2.87 -13.49
N VAL A 93 4.29 -2.97 -12.17
CA VAL A 93 5.36 -2.77 -11.18
C VAL A 93 5.78 -4.12 -10.59
N ALA A 94 7.09 -4.32 -10.41
CA ALA A 94 7.62 -5.54 -9.79
C ALA A 94 7.29 -5.59 -8.29
N THR A 95 6.56 -6.63 -7.86
CA THR A 95 6.12 -6.81 -6.48
C THR A 95 7.28 -6.80 -5.48
N ASP A 96 8.40 -7.45 -5.79
CA ASP A 96 9.59 -7.46 -4.92
C ASP A 96 10.15 -6.06 -4.68
N ALA A 97 10.14 -5.22 -5.71
CA ALA A 97 10.60 -3.84 -5.62
C ALA A 97 9.64 -3.00 -4.77
N VAL A 98 8.33 -3.19 -4.91
CA VAL A 98 7.31 -2.51 -4.07
C VAL A 98 7.39 -2.98 -2.63
N ALA A 99 7.60 -4.28 -2.39
CA ALA A 99 7.69 -4.86 -1.06
C ALA A 99 8.82 -4.23 -0.25
N LEU A 100 10.01 -4.08 -0.84
CA LEU A 100 11.15 -3.39 -0.24
C LEU A 100 10.86 -1.93 0.15
N ARG A 101 9.93 -1.28 -0.54
CA ARG A 101 9.53 0.10 -0.23
C ARG A 101 8.48 0.15 0.87
N VAL A 102 7.44 -0.67 0.75
CA VAL A 102 6.36 -0.71 1.75
C VAL A 102 6.90 -1.13 3.11
N VAL A 103 7.75 -2.16 3.16
CA VAL A 103 8.32 -2.68 4.40
C VAL A 103 9.10 -1.63 5.20
N ALA A 104 9.73 -0.66 4.50
CA ALA A 104 10.48 0.42 5.11
C ALA A 104 9.58 1.49 5.77
N GLU A 105 8.34 1.64 5.31
CA GLU A 105 7.38 2.61 5.84
C GLU A 105 6.59 2.07 7.05
N LEU A 106 6.41 0.74 7.15
CA LEU A 106 5.59 0.14 8.23
C LEU A 106 6.11 0.44 9.64
N PRO A 107 7.42 0.35 9.96
CA PRO A 107 7.92 0.70 11.28
C PRO A 107 7.71 2.18 11.63
N SER A 108 7.89 3.08 10.66
CA SER A 108 7.65 4.51 10.83
C SER A 108 6.17 4.79 11.12
N MET A 109 5.26 4.12 10.41
CA MET A 109 3.83 4.19 10.63
C MET A 109 3.44 3.65 12.01
N ALA A 110 3.96 2.47 12.39
CA ALA A 110 3.72 1.87 13.70
C ALA A 110 4.20 2.79 14.83
N ALA A 111 5.42 3.33 14.71
CA ALA A 111 5.98 4.27 15.68
C ALA A 111 5.15 5.56 15.79
N TRP A 112 4.72 6.14 14.66
CA TRP A 112 3.86 7.33 14.66
C TRP A 112 2.52 7.09 15.36
N LEU A 113 1.96 5.88 15.22
CA LEU A 113 0.70 5.48 15.85
C LEU A 113 0.87 4.97 17.30
N GLY A 114 2.11 4.88 17.81
CA GLY A 114 2.41 4.36 19.15
C GLY A 114 2.21 2.85 19.28
N LEU A 115 2.48 2.09 18.22
CA LEU A 115 2.33 0.64 18.15
C LEU A 115 3.71 -0.04 18.17
N GLU A 116 3.80 -1.21 18.80
CA GLU A 116 5.06 -1.93 19.01
C GLU A 116 5.34 -3.01 17.97
N ARG A 117 4.29 -3.52 17.32
CA ARG A 117 4.38 -4.68 16.43
C ARG A 117 3.79 -4.40 15.07
N VAL A 118 4.21 -5.19 14.09
CA VAL A 118 3.61 -5.23 12.75
C VAL A 118 3.23 -6.68 12.47
N GLU A 119 2.01 -6.89 12.01
CA GLU A 119 1.52 -8.20 11.56
C GLU A 119 1.01 -8.09 10.13
N ILE A 120 1.29 -9.10 9.31
CA ILE A 120 1.03 -9.05 7.86
C ILE A 120 0.26 -10.30 7.43
N SER A 121 -0.98 -10.08 7.00
CA SER A 121 -1.87 -11.13 6.50
C SER A 121 -1.50 -11.61 5.09
N ASP A 122 -2.14 -12.68 4.64
CA ASP A 122 -1.87 -13.33 3.34
C ASP A 122 -2.60 -12.70 2.12
N ARG A 123 -3.37 -11.61 2.30
CA ARG A 123 -4.27 -11.11 1.26
C ARG A 123 -3.59 -10.12 0.30
N GLY A 124 -3.67 -10.40 -0.99
CA GLY A 124 -3.17 -9.56 -2.07
C GLY A 124 -1.81 -10.02 -2.62
N ASP A 125 -1.47 -9.59 -3.83
CA ASP A 125 -0.30 -10.09 -4.57
C ASP A 125 1.04 -9.59 -3.99
N LEU A 126 1.01 -8.51 -3.21
CA LEU A 126 2.18 -7.97 -2.53
C LEU A 126 2.41 -8.60 -1.14
N ALA A 127 1.41 -9.25 -0.55
CA ALA A 127 1.47 -9.75 0.83
C ALA A 127 2.60 -10.77 1.06
N SER A 128 2.77 -11.73 0.14
CA SER A 128 3.81 -12.76 0.27
C SER A 128 5.22 -12.20 0.10
N PRO A 129 5.53 -11.41 -0.95
CA PRO A 129 6.80 -10.68 -1.05
C PRO A 129 7.08 -9.78 0.15
N LEU A 130 6.05 -9.07 0.64
CA LEU A 130 6.18 -8.16 1.77
C LEU A 130 6.61 -8.89 3.05
N ARG A 131 6.00 -10.04 3.37
CA ARG A 131 6.43 -10.87 4.51
C ARG A 131 7.84 -11.41 4.35
N LEU A 132 8.20 -11.85 3.15
CA LEU A 132 9.53 -12.38 2.87
C LEU A 132 10.61 -11.32 3.17
N VAL A 133 10.36 -10.07 2.80
CA VAL A 133 11.29 -8.97 3.07
C VAL A 133 11.20 -8.49 4.52
N ALA A 134 10.02 -8.50 5.14
CA ALA A 134 9.86 -8.17 6.55
C ALA A 134 10.57 -9.18 7.47
N GLY A 135 10.82 -10.40 6.99
CA GLY A 135 11.54 -11.42 7.74
C GLY A 135 10.87 -11.70 9.09
N HIS A 136 11.66 -11.79 10.16
CA HIS A 136 11.17 -12.20 11.47
C HIS A 136 10.63 -11.07 12.35
N TYR A 137 10.73 -9.80 11.94
CA TYR A 137 10.21 -8.71 12.79
C TYR A 137 8.70 -8.51 12.63
N ALA A 138 8.15 -8.86 11.47
CA ALA A 138 6.70 -8.94 11.27
C ALA A 138 6.23 -10.38 11.55
N ARG A 139 5.16 -10.52 12.34
CA ARG A 139 4.52 -11.83 12.56
C ARG A 139 3.40 -12.06 11.52
N PRO A 140 3.17 -13.31 11.10
CA PRO A 140 2.03 -13.62 10.23
C PRO A 140 0.69 -13.45 10.96
#